data_AF-A0A510DWI5-F1
#
_entry.id   AF-A0A510DWI5-F1
#
_cell.length_a   1.000
_cell.length_b   1.000
_cell.length_c   1.000
_cell.angle_alpha   90.00
_cell.angle_beta   90.00
_cell.angle_gamma   90.00
#
_symmetry.space_group_name_H-M   'P 1'
#
loop_
_entity.id
_entity.type
_entity.pdbx_description
1 polymer ?
#
loop_
_entity_poly.entity_id
_entity_poly.type
_entity_poly.pdbx_seq_one_letter_code
_entity_poly.pdbx_strand_id
1 'polypeptide(L)' 'MNGSAIFGCSSSKDEAVKILKKAASLYPDFTTSLLDLNEIDDKIHAVDIDPDMADFNGYCVSIEVPEKLY' A
#
# COMPACT_ATOMS: atom_id res chain seq x y z
N MET A 1 -10.80 12.95 0.01
CA MET A 1 -10.00 11.72 -0.05
C MET A 1 -10.91 10.60 -0.48
N ASN A 2 -10.59 9.94 -1.59
CA ASN A 2 -11.16 8.64 -1.90
C ASN A 2 -10.67 7.65 -0.82
N GLY A 3 -11.43 6.59 -0.53
CA GLY A 3 -11.06 5.65 0.54
C GLY A 3 -9.75 4.94 0.23
N SER A 4 -8.81 4.95 1.18
CA SER A 4 -7.53 4.26 1.13
C SER A 4 -7.24 3.54 2.44
N ALA A 5 -6.45 2.46 2.38
CA ALA A 5 -6.00 1.73 3.56
C ALA A 5 -4.69 0.98 3.30
N ILE A 6 -3.90 0.77 4.35
CA ILE A 6 -2.78 -0.18 4.33
C ILE A 6 -3.31 -1.59 4.61
N PHE A 7 -3.11 -2.50 3.66
CA PHE A 7 -3.54 -3.89 3.78
C PHE A 7 -2.58 -4.74 4.60
N GLY A 8 -1.29 -4.43 4.51
CA GLY A 8 -0.24 -5.13 5.24
C GLY A 8 1.15 -4.67 4.84
N CYS A 9 2.12 -4.95 5.71
CA CYS A 9 3.50 -4.55 5.54
C CYS A 9 4.45 -5.72 5.85
N SER A 10 5.67 -5.66 5.31
CA SER A 10 6.77 -6.56 5.65
C SER A 10 8.11 -5.86 5.41
N SER A 11 9.14 -6.24 6.16
CA SER A 11 10.52 -5.82 5.90
C SER A 11 11.13 -6.57 4.70
N SER A 12 10.50 -7.65 4.22
CA SER A 12 10.94 -8.43 3.07
C SER A 12 10.12 -8.11 1.82
N LYS A 13 10.81 -7.72 0.74
CA LYS A 13 10.18 -7.46 -0.57
C LYS A 13 9.41 -8.67 -1.08
N ASP A 14 9.96 -9.88 -0.93
CA ASP A 14 9.33 -11.10 -1.42
C ASP A 14 8.02 -11.42 -0.69
N GLU A 15 7.95 -11.14 0.61
CA GLU A 15 6.72 -11.27 1.38
C GLU A 15 5.70 -10.20 1.02
N ALA A 16 6.15 -8.95 0.86
CA ALA A 16 5.29 -7.86 0.45
C ALA A 16 4.67 -8.08 -0.94
N VAL A 17 5.41 -8.69 -1.87
CA VAL A 17 4.87 -9.13 -3.18
C VAL A 17 3.80 -10.21 -3.03
N LYS A 18 3.94 -11.15 -2.07
CA LYS A 18 2.88 -12.13 -1.78
C LYS A 18 1.64 -11.45 -1.20
N ILE A 19 1.83 -10.48 -0.31
CA ILE A 19 0.75 -9.66 0.26
C ILE A 19 0.03 -8.89 -0.85
N LEU A 20 0.77 -8.27 -1.78
CA LEU A 20 0.22 -7.56 -2.93
C LEU A 20 -0.67 -8.46 -3.78
N LYS A 21 -0.17 -9.65 -4.15
CA LYS A 21 -0.95 -10.62 -4.93
C LYS A 21 -2.23 -11.04 -4.22
N LYS A 22 -2.18 -11.19 -2.89
CA LYS A 22 -3.35 -11.51 -2.07
C LYS A 22 -4.34 -10.34 -2.03
N ALA A 23 -3.86 -9.10 -1.85
CA ALA A 23 -4.68 -7.90 -1.88
C ALA A 23 -5.41 -7.76 -3.23
N ALA A 24 -4.68 -7.84 -4.34
CA ALA A 24 -5.25 -7.77 -5.69
C ALA A 24 -6.29 -8.86 -5.96
N SER A 25 -6.11 -10.06 -5.39
CA SER A 25 -7.09 -11.15 -5.52
C SER A 25 -8.36 -10.94 -4.67
N LEU A 26 -8.25 -10.27 -3.51
CA LEU A 26 -9.38 -10.03 -2.61
C LEU A 26 -10.18 -8.78 -3.00
N TYR A 27 -9.49 -7.78 -3.55
CA TYR A 27 -10.04 -6.48 -3.92
C TYR A 27 -9.79 -6.18 -5.39
N PRO A 28 -10.36 -6.97 -6.32
CA PRO A 28 -10.07 -6.86 -7.75
C PRO A 28 -10.53 -5.53 -8.38
N ASP A 29 -11.49 -4.85 -7.75
CA ASP A 29 -12.02 -3.57 -8.20
C ASP A 29 -11.28 -2.37 -7.59
N PHE A 30 -10.22 -2.60 -6.81
CA PHE A 30 -9.42 -1.57 -6.16
C PHE A 30 -8.03 -1.46 -6.79
N THR A 31 -7.46 -0.26 -6.72
CA THR A 31 -6.04 -0.09 -7.03
C THR A 31 -5.24 -0.63 -5.87
N THR A 32 -4.37 -1.60 -6.13
CA THR A 32 -3.44 -2.14 -5.13
C THR A 32 -2.01 -1.82 -5.53
N SER A 33 -1.24 -1.20 -4.63
CA SER A 33 0.13 -0.76 -4.90
C SER A 33 1.10 -1.31 -3.87
N LEU A 34 2.32 -1.60 -4.28
CA LEU A 34 3.43 -1.89 -3.38
C LEU A 34 4.24 -0.61 -3.21
N LEU A 35 4.36 -0.15 -1.97
CA LEU A 35 5.10 1.04 -1.56
C LEU A 35 6.41 0.61 -0.90
N ASP A 36 7.55 1.10 -1.38
CA ASP A 36 8.86 0.92 -0.75
C ASP A 36 9.11 2.07 0.22
N LEU A 37 9.00 1.83 1.52
CA LEU A 37 9.13 2.88 2.54
C LEU A 37 10.58 3.38 2.71
N ASN A 38 11.54 2.84 1.97
CA ASN A 38 12.88 3.42 1.87
C ASN A 38 12.94 4.55 0.82
N GLU A 39 11.96 4.61 -0.09
CA GLU A 39 11.79 5.71 -1.05
C GLU A 39 10.89 6.79 -0.44
N ILE A 40 11.33 8.05 -0.54
CA ILE A 40 10.70 9.16 0.19
C ILE A 40 9.25 9.38 -0.26
N ASP A 41 8.98 9.33 -1.57
CA ASP A 41 7.64 9.59 -2.10
C ASP A 41 6.65 8.50 -1.67
N ASP A 42 7.07 7.23 -1.75
CA ASP A 42 6.28 6.08 -1.28
C ASP A 42 6.05 6.13 0.23
N LYS A 43 7.06 6.56 1.01
CA LYS A 43 6.94 6.77 2.45
C LYS A 43 5.93 7.85 2.80
N ILE A 44 5.98 8.99 2.11
CA ILE A 44 5.03 10.09 2.32
C ILE A 44 3.61 9.62 1.99
N HIS A 45 3.43 8.91 0.87
CA HIS A 45 2.13 8.36 0.48
C HIS A 45 1.58 7.37 1.51
N ALA A 46 2.42 6.44 2.00
CA ALA A 46 2.03 5.49 3.02
C ALA A 46 1.61 6.17 4.34
N VAL A 47 2.30 7.24 4.73
CA VAL A 47 2.00 8.03 5.93
C VAL A 47 0.71 8.84 5.80
N ASP A 48 0.39 9.34 4.59
CA ASP A 48 -0.88 10.02 4.33
C ASP A 48 -2.08 9.06 4.45
N ILE A 49 -1.88 7.80 4.08
CA ILE A 49 -2.88 6.73 4.27
C ILE A 49 -2.99 6.31 5.74
N ASP A 50 -1.85 6.04 6.38
CA ASP A 50 -1.77 5.60 7.77
C ASP A 50 -0.53 6.20 8.47
N PRO A 51 -0.71 7.12 9.43
CA PRO A 51 0.38 7.79 10.13
C PRO A 51 1.38 6.86 10.82
N ASP A 52 0.97 5.65 11.20
CA ASP A 52 1.84 4.66 11.86
C ASP A 52 2.98 4.21 10.93
N MET A 53 2.82 4.41 9.60
CA MET A 53 3.86 4.11 8.63
C MET A 53 5.09 5.01 8.77
N ALA A 54 5.00 6.13 9.51
CA ALA A 54 6.12 7.04 9.74
C ALA A 54 7.31 6.34 10.40
N ASP A 55 7.04 5.42 11.32
CA ASP A 55 8.06 4.71 12.09
C ASP A 55 8.44 3.34 11.50
N PHE A 56 7.76 2.89 10.42
CA PHE A 56 8.01 1.59 9.80
C PHE A 56 9.04 1.65 8.66
N ASN A 57 9.97 0.70 8.59
CA ASN A 57 10.89 0.56 7.45
C ASN A 57 10.64 -0.77 6.74
N GLY A 58 10.62 -0.77 5.41
CA GLY A 58 10.31 -1.95 4.59
C GLY A 58 9.33 -1.63 3.49
N TYR A 59 8.36 -2.49 3.29
CA TYR A 59 7.38 -2.39 2.21
C TYR A 59 5.96 -2.49 2.77
N CYS A 60 5.05 -1.73 2.20
CA CYS A 60 3.63 -1.80 2.52
C CYS A 60 2.79 -1.94 1.25
N VAL A 61 1.61 -2.53 1.41
CA VAL A 61 0.65 -2.68 0.32
C VAL A 61 -0.54 -1.79 0.63
N SER A 62 -0.80 -0.80 -0.23
CA SER A 62 -2.01 0.02 -0.17
C SER A 62 -3.13 -0.60 -0.99
N ILE A 63 -4.36 -0.34 -0.56
CA ILE A 63 -5.58 -0.56 -1.33
C ILE A 63 -6.32 0.77 -1.39
N GLU A 64 -6.64 1.22 -2.60
CA GLU A 64 -7.21 2.54 -2.85
C GLU A 64 -8.42 2.40 -3.78
N VAL A 65 -9.50 3.12 -3.46
CA VAL A 65 -10.64 3.25 -4.37
C VAL A 65 -10.11 3.83 -5.68
N PRO A 66 -10.32 3.15 -6.82
CA PRO A 66 -9.76 3.62 -8.08
C PRO A 66 -10.35 4.99 -8.38
N GLU A 67 -9.52 5.92 -8.87
CA GLU A 67 -10.00 7.15 -9.48
C GLU A 67 -10.79 6.78 -10.73
N LYS A 68 -12.08 6.52 -10.55
CA LYS A 68 -12.98 6.30 -11.67
C LYS A 68 -13.14 7.64 -12.39
N LEU A 69 -12.44 7.74 -13.52
CA LEU A 69 -12.79 8.55 -14.68
C LEU A 69 -14.21 8.13 -15.12
N TYR A 70 -15.25 8.67 -14.48
CA TYR A 70 -16.62 8.67 -15.01
C TYR A 70 -16.98 10.07 -15.44
#